data_AF-A0AA40THA7-F1
#
_entry.id   AF-A0AA40THA7-F1
#
_cell.length_a   1.000
_cell.length_b   1.000
_cell.length_c   1.000
_cell.angle_alpha   90.00
_cell.angle_beta   90.00
_cell.angle_gamma   90.00
#
_symmetry.space_group_name_H-M   'P 1'
#
loop_
_entity.id
_entity.type
_entity.pdbx_description
1 polymer ?
#
loop_
_entity_poly.entity_id
_entity_poly.type
_entity_poly.pdbx_seq_one_letter_code
_entity_poly.pdbx_strand_id
1 'polypeptide(L)'
;TLHSGVINALTVDKLTRTAFNFKVSAPQQWSAESPYLYHLVMTLKDASGNILEVVPQRVGFRDINVRNGLFYINNRYVMLHGVNRHDNDHLKGRAVGMDRVEKDLLLMKQHNINSVRTAHYPNDPRFYELCDIYGLFVMAETDVESHGFANIGDIS
;
A
#
# COMPACT_ATOMS: atom_id res chain seq x y z
N THR A 1 -16.67 -13.20 9.07
CA THR A 1 -18.07 -12.71 8.98
C THR A 1 -18.20 -11.83 7.77
N LEU A 2 -19.19 -12.09 6.91
CA LEU A 2 -19.48 -11.22 5.77
C LEU A 2 -20.17 -9.95 6.29
N HIS A 3 -19.58 -8.79 6.03
CA HIS A 3 -20.22 -7.50 6.29
C HIS A 3 -20.69 -6.92 4.95
N SER A 4 -21.96 -6.52 4.87
CA SER A 4 -22.54 -5.91 3.68
C SER A 4 -23.31 -4.65 4.06
N GLY A 5 -23.18 -3.60 3.26
CA GLY A 5 -23.99 -2.38 3.35
C GLY A 5 -24.48 -1.99 1.96
N VAL A 6 -25.67 -1.38 1.88
CA VAL A 6 -26.29 -0.92 0.62
C VAL A 6 -26.78 0.51 0.80
N ILE A 7 -26.52 1.38 -0.17
CA ILE A 7 -27.24 2.65 -0.32
C ILE A 7 -28.34 2.42 -1.33
N ASN A 8 -29.59 2.52 -0.89
CA ASN A 8 -30.78 2.24 -1.72
C ASN A 8 -31.16 3.39 -2.66
N ALA A 9 -30.58 4.59 -2.47
CA ALA A 9 -30.87 5.76 -3.30
C ALA A 9 -29.62 6.66 -3.40
N LEU A 10 -28.88 6.53 -4.49
CA LEU A 10 -27.86 7.50 -4.90
C LEU A 10 -28.31 8.10 -6.24
N THR A 11 -28.88 9.30 -6.20
CA THR A 11 -29.19 10.06 -7.43
C THR A 11 -27.93 10.77 -7.90
N VAL A 12 -27.47 10.46 -9.11
CA VAL A 12 -26.21 10.97 -9.69
C VAL A 12 -26.53 11.97 -10.81
N ASP A 13 -26.72 13.25 -10.45
CA ASP A 13 -27.08 14.30 -11.43
C ASP A 13 -25.85 15.09 -11.93
N LYS A 14 -24.69 14.99 -11.25
CA LYS A 14 -23.35 15.45 -11.66
C LYS A 14 -22.32 15.05 -10.59
N LEU A 15 -21.11 14.68 -11.01
CA LEU A 15 -19.88 14.40 -10.21
C LEU A 15 -20.17 14.22 -8.71
N THR A 16 -20.72 13.06 -8.35
CA THR A 16 -21.28 12.83 -7.02
C THR A 16 -20.32 11.98 -6.20
N ARG A 17 -19.93 12.49 -5.03
CA ARG A 17 -19.18 11.73 -4.02
C ARG A 17 -20.17 11.04 -3.09
N THR A 18 -20.06 9.73 -2.95
CA THR A 18 -20.76 8.96 -1.90
C THR A 18 -19.76 8.44 -0.87
N ALA A 19 -20.21 8.29 0.38
CA ALA A 19 -19.39 7.78 1.48
C ALA A 19 -20.18 6.77 2.29
N PHE A 20 -19.50 5.70 2.72
CA PHE A 20 -20.06 4.65 3.56
C PHE A 20 -19.21 4.53 4.82
N ASN A 21 -19.84 4.19 5.93
CA ASN A 21 -19.15 3.84 7.16
C ASN A 21 -19.85 2.63 7.77
N PHE A 22 -19.07 1.62 8.16
CA PHE A 22 -19.57 0.44 8.85
C PHE A 22 -18.60 0.05 9.96
N LYS A 23 -19.17 -0.34 11.10
CA LYS A 23 -18.40 -0.78 12.26
C LYS A 23 -17.96 -2.23 12.07
N VAL A 24 -16.66 -2.47 12.03
CA VAL A 24 -16.08 -3.82 12.11
C VAL A 24 -15.61 -4.04 13.54
N SER A 25 -16.23 -4.99 14.24
CA SER A 25 -15.89 -5.28 15.63
C SER A 25 -14.73 -6.26 15.70
N ALA A 26 -13.69 -5.93 16.46
CA ALA A 26 -12.49 -6.74 16.65
C ALA A 26 -11.91 -7.31 15.34
N PRO A 27 -11.55 -6.46 14.35
CA PRO A 27 -10.99 -6.94 13.09
C PRO A 27 -9.64 -7.63 13.34
N GLN A 28 -9.35 -8.66 12.53
CA GLN A 28 -8.01 -9.22 12.46
C GLN A 28 -7.09 -8.16 11.84
N GLN A 29 -6.05 -7.81 12.57
CA GLN A 29 -5.16 -6.72 12.18
C GLN A 29 -4.12 -7.20 11.17
N TRP A 30 -3.81 -6.33 10.22
CA TRP A 30 -2.69 -6.50 9.29
C TRP A 30 -1.39 -6.05 9.95
N SER A 31 -0.31 -6.79 9.69
CA SER A 31 1.07 -6.47 10.07
C SER A 31 2.03 -7.15 9.10
N ALA A 32 3.31 -6.77 9.11
CA ALA A 32 4.32 -7.46 8.31
C ALA A 32 4.50 -8.93 8.72
N GLU A 33 4.24 -9.26 9.99
CA GLU A 33 4.35 -10.61 10.54
C GLU A 33 3.10 -11.46 10.28
N SER A 34 1.92 -10.83 10.19
CA SER A 34 0.64 -11.46 9.91
C SER A 34 -0.18 -10.59 8.94
N PRO A 35 0.03 -10.73 7.61
CA PRO A 35 -0.56 -9.85 6.60
C PRO A 35 -2.01 -10.23 6.26
N TYR A 36 -2.91 -10.19 7.25
CA TYR A 36 -4.31 -10.52 7.02
C TYR A 36 -5.03 -9.41 6.22
N LEU A 37 -5.63 -9.79 5.09
CA LEU A 37 -6.36 -8.89 4.21
C LEU A 37 -7.82 -9.32 4.07
N TYR A 38 -8.72 -8.38 4.30
CA TYR A 38 -10.14 -8.51 3.96
C TYR A 38 -10.37 -8.16 2.49
N HIS A 39 -11.44 -8.67 1.90
CA HIS A 39 -11.87 -8.27 0.57
C HIS A 39 -13.07 -7.32 0.68
N LEU A 40 -12.87 -6.07 0.30
CA LEU A 40 -13.92 -5.09 0.09
C LEU A 40 -14.35 -5.17 -1.37
N VAL A 41 -15.61 -5.51 -1.62
CA VAL A 41 -16.17 -5.52 -2.97
C VAL A 41 -17.21 -4.42 -3.06
N MET A 42 -16.92 -3.42 -3.89
CA MET A 42 -17.85 -2.33 -4.18
C MET A 42 -18.55 -2.64 -5.50
N THR A 43 -19.88 -2.61 -5.51
CA THR A 43 -20.68 -2.89 -6.71
C THR A 43 -21.57 -1.70 -7.00
N LEU A 44 -21.41 -1.11 -8.19
CA LEU A 44 -22.28 -0.08 -8.71
C LEU A 44 -23.39 -0.75 -9.53
N LYS A 45 -24.65 -0.35 -9.28
CA LYS A 45 -25.82 -0.83 -10.01
C LYS A 45 -26.64 0.33 -10.56
N ASP A 46 -27.30 0.11 -11.68
CA ASP A 46 -28.29 1.06 -12.21
C ASP A 46 -29.63 0.98 -11.45
N ALA A 47 -30.58 1.85 -11.80
CA ALA A 47 -31.91 1.89 -11.19
C ALA A 47 -32.74 0.61 -11.43
N SER A 48 -32.41 -0.17 -12.47
CA SER A 48 -33.05 -1.45 -12.80
C SER A 48 -32.42 -2.62 -12.04
N GLY A 49 -31.36 -2.38 -11.26
CA GLY A 49 -30.62 -3.38 -10.49
C GLY A 49 -29.52 -4.09 -11.28
N ASN A 50 -29.23 -3.68 -12.52
CA ASN A 50 -28.14 -4.25 -13.32
C ASN A 50 -26.79 -3.79 -12.77
N ILE A 51 -25.81 -4.69 -12.75
CA ILE A 51 -24.44 -4.35 -12.33
C ILE A 51 -23.76 -3.55 -13.44
N LEU A 52 -23.28 -2.35 -13.09
CA LEU A 52 -22.50 -1.49 -13.97
C LEU A 52 -20.99 -1.69 -13.78
N GLU A 53 -20.54 -1.84 -12.53
CA GLU A 53 -19.12 -1.97 -12.19
C GLU A 53 -18.94 -2.76 -10.89
N VAL A 54 -17.82 -3.47 -10.80
CA VAL A 54 -17.36 -4.13 -9.57
C VAL A 54 -15.90 -3.75 -9.32
N VAL A 55 -15.62 -3.14 -8.17
CA VAL A 55 -14.26 -2.77 -7.74
C VAL A 55 -13.88 -3.60 -6.51
N PRO A 56 -13.07 -4.66 -6.67
CA PRO A 56 -12.51 -5.40 -5.55
C PRO A 56 -11.28 -4.68 -4.99
N GLN A 57 -11.16 -4.60 -3.66
CA GLN A 57 -10.02 -4.02 -2.96
C GLN A 57 -9.64 -4.89 -1.77
N ARG A 58 -8.33 -5.12 -1.57
CA ARG A 58 -7.83 -5.76 -0.36
C ARG A 58 -7.67 -4.71 0.73
N VAL A 59 -8.08 -5.03 1.96
CA VAL A 59 -8.08 -4.10 3.09
C VAL A 59 -7.40 -4.73 4.29
N GLY A 60 -6.29 -4.15 4.73
CA GLY A 60 -5.61 -4.50 5.98
C GLY A 60 -5.96 -3.52 7.10
N PHE A 61 -6.57 -4.00 8.18
CA PHE A 61 -6.83 -3.15 9.35
C PHE A 61 -5.53 -2.96 10.14
N ARG A 62 -4.97 -1.75 10.10
CA ARG A 62 -3.83 -1.38 10.94
C ARG A 62 -3.96 0.02 11.48
N ASP A 63 -3.37 0.24 12.64
CA ASP A 63 -3.23 1.55 13.26
C ASP A 63 -1.73 1.87 13.37
N ILE A 64 -1.33 3.10 13.01
CA ILE A 64 0.07 3.55 13.07
C ILE A 64 0.12 4.81 13.93
N ASN A 65 1.00 4.82 14.92
CA ASN A 65 1.12 5.92 15.86
C ASN A 65 2.59 6.19 16.22
N VAL A 66 2.91 7.46 16.49
CA VAL A 66 4.16 7.86 17.15
C VAL A 66 3.83 8.37 18.54
N ARG A 67 4.43 7.79 19.58
CA ARG A 67 4.21 8.18 20.98
C ARG A 67 5.55 8.34 21.66
N ASN A 68 5.84 9.53 22.19
CA ASN A 68 7.10 9.83 22.87
C ASN A 68 8.35 9.43 22.05
N GLY A 69 8.33 9.71 20.74
CA GLY A 69 9.44 9.39 19.83
C GLY A 69 9.54 7.92 19.39
N LEU A 70 8.64 7.04 19.85
CA LEU A 70 8.62 5.63 19.47
C LEU A 70 7.52 5.35 18.44
N PHE A 71 7.83 4.51 17.45
CA PHE A 71 6.93 4.11 16.38
C PHE A 71 6.16 2.84 16.76
N TYR A 72 4.83 2.90 16.65
CA TYR A 72 3.92 1.82 17.00
C TYR A 72 3.03 1.44 15.83
N ILE A 73 2.83 0.14 15.67
CA ILE A 73 1.80 -0.41 14.79
C ILE A 73 0.91 -1.31 15.64
N ASN A 74 -0.41 -1.11 15.57
CA ASN A 74 -1.39 -1.87 16.35
C ASN A 74 -1.08 -1.85 17.87
N ASN A 75 -0.74 -0.68 18.41
CA ASN A 75 -0.30 -0.48 19.81
C ASN A 75 0.97 -1.25 20.24
N ARG A 76 1.74 -1.82 19.31
CA ARG A 76 3.01 -2.50 19.61
C ARG A 76 4.18 -1.71 19.06
N TYR A 77 5.24 -1.57 19.84
CA TYR A 77 6.48 -0.97 19.37
C TYR A 77 7.05 -1.81 18.22
N VAL A 78 7.49 -1.16 17.15
CA VAL A 78 8.02 -1.83 15.96
C VAL A 78 9.46 -1.41 15.73
N MET A 79 10.33 -2.40 15.56
CA MET A 79 11.66 -2.22 14.98
C MET A 79 11.58 -2.48 13.47
N LEU A 80 12.08 -1.54 12.67
CA LEU A 80 12.15 -1.69 11.21
C LEU A 80 13.46 -2.39 10.83
N HIS A 81 13.36 -3.65 10.42
CA HIS A 81 14.44 -4.37 9.76
C HIS A 81 14.28 -4.13 8.26
N GLY A 82 14.83 -3.00 7.82
CA GLY A 82 14.54 -2.42 6.51
C GLY A 82 15.69 -2.49 5.52
N VAL A 83 15.33 -2.50 4.23
CA VAL A 83 16.26 -2.33 3.11
C VAL A 83 15.77 -1.25 2.15
N ASN A 84 16.70 -0.66 1.40
CA ASN A 84 16.36 0.16 0.24
C ASN A 84 16.29 -0.77 -0.98
N ARG A 85 15.25 -0.61 -1.82
CA ARG A 85 15.12 -1.33 -3.08
C ARG A 85 15.00 -0.33 -4.23
N HIS A 86 15.89 -0.46 -5.21
CA HIS A 86 15.72 0.13 -6.55
C HIS A 86 15.05 -0.86 -7.50
N ASP A 87 14.34 -0.35 -8.50
CA ASP A 87 13.97 -1.15 -9.67
C ASP A 87 15.21 -1.40 -10.52
N ASN A 88 15.76 -2.60 -10.41
CA ASN A 88 16.91 -3.04 -11.19
C ASN A 88 16.79 -4.50 -11.64
N ASP A 89 16.89 -4.70 -12.94
CA ASP A 89 17.08 -5.98 -13.59
C ASP A 89 18.35 -5.91 -14.46
N HIS A 90 19.23 -6.90 -14.32
CA HIS A 90 20.50 -6.97 -15.07
C HIS A 90 20.38 -6.96 -16.60
N LEU A 91 19.23 -7.35 -17.16
CA LEU A 91 18.97 -7.37 -18.60
C LEU A 91 18.05 -6.24 -19.04
N LYS A 92 17.08 -5.86 -18.21
CA LYS A 92 16.02 -4.89 -18.55
C LYS A 92 16.17 -3.51 -17.91
N GLY A 93 17.21 -3.30 -17.10
CA GLY A 93 17.39 -2.07 -16.32
C GLY A 93 16.20 -1.85 -15.38
N ARG A 94 15.55 -0.69 -15.47
CA ARG A 94 14.42 -0.32 -14.61
C ARG A 94 13.08 -0.98 -14.99
N ALA A 95 13.00 -1.65 -16.14
CA ALA A 95 11.79 -2.37 -16.57
C ALA A 95 11.70 -3.76 -15.92
N VAL A 96 11.63 -3.79 -14.59
CA VAL A 96 11.63 -5.02 -13.78
C VAL A 96 10.30 -5.75 -13.92
N GLY A 97 10.35 -7.06 -14.18
CA GLY A 97 9.15 -7.91 -14.20
C GLY A 97 8.61 -8.18 -12.80
N MET A 98 7.29 -8.35 -12.65
CA MET A 98 6.66 -8.61 -11.35
C MET A 98 7.07 -9.96 -10.74
N ASP A 99 7.44 -10.93 -11.57
CA ASP A 99 8.06 -12.19 -11.14
C ASP A 99 9.38 -11.96 -10.39
N ARG A 100 10.19 -11.01 -10.87
CA ARG A 100 11.43 -10.61 -10.21
C ARG A 100 11.15 -9.83 -8.93
N VAL A 101 10.20 -8.90 -8.97
CA VAL A 101 9.76 -8.16 -7.78
C VAL A 101 9.31 -9.10 -6.68
N GLU A 102 8.43 -10.04 -7.00
CA GLU A 102 7.93 -11.05 -6.05
C GLU A 102 9.08 -11.89 -5.46
N LYS A 103 10.05 -12.29 -6.30
CA LYS A 103 11.25 -12.99 -5.82
C LYS A 103 12.07 -12.15 -4.84
N ASP A 104 12.25 -10.85 -5.10
CA ASP A 104 12.95 -9.96 -4.17
C ASP A 104 12.20 -9.90 -2.83
N LEU A 105 10.87 -9.79 -2.84
CA LEU A 105 10.07 -9.76 -1.60
C LEU A 105 10.16 -11.08 -0.83
N LEU A 106 10.08 -12.22 -1.51
CA LEU A 106 10.24 -13.54 -0.87
C LEU A 106 11.60 -13.67 -0.20
N LEU A 107 12.67 -13.23 -0.88
CA LEU A 107 14.03 -13.21 -0.31
C LEU A 107 14.10 -12.30 0.91
N MET A 108 13.50 -11.11 0.87
CA MET A 108 13.44 -10.22 2.04
C MET A 108 12.79 -10.95 3.23
N LYS A 109 11.64 -11.59 3.03
CA LYS A 109 10.94 -12.33 4.07
C LYS A 109 11.76 -13.51 4.61
N GLN A 110 12.43 -14.26 3.74
CA GLN A 110 13.33 -15.37 4.13
C GLN A 110 14.53 -14.89 4.96
N HIS A 111 14.95 -13.64 4.78
CA HIS A 111 16.06 -13.01 5.51
C HIS A 111 15.62 -12.08 6.65
N ASN A 112 14.41 -12.31 7.20
CA ASN A 112 13.88 -11.59 8.37
C ASN A 112 13.72 -10.07 8.19
N ILE A 113 13.63 -9.59 6.94
CA ILE A 113 13.31 -8.20 6.62
C ILE A 113 11.80 -8.00 6.73
N ASN A 114 11.39 -6.91 7.38
CA ASN A 114 9.98 -6.56 7.59
C ASN A 114 9.59 -5.22 6.96
N SER A 115 10.54 -4.49 6.38
CA SER A 115 10.26 -3.20 5.76
C SER A 115 11.13 -2.93 4.53
N VAL A 116 10.62 -2.09 3.64
CA VAL A 116 11.28 -1.70 2.39
C VAL A 116 11.03 -0.23 2.10
N ARG A 117 12.08 0.48 1.72
CA ARG A 117 12.01 1.86 1.22
C ARG A 117 12.14 1.86 -0.30
N THR A 118 11.21 2.53 -0.98
CA THR A 118 11.22 2.67 -2.44
C THR A 118 12.22 3.75 -2.86
N ALA A 119 13.50 3.50 -2.61
CA ALA A 119 14.58 4.40 -3.03
C ALA A 119 14.52 4.57 -4.56
N HIS A 120 14.54 5.76 -5.14
CA HIS A 120 14.23 7.08 -4.57
C HIS A 120 13.02 7.67 -5.32
N TYR A 121 12.02 6.82 -5.57
CA TYR A 121 10.86 7.10 -6.41
C TYR A 121 9.73 6.09 -6.16
N PRO A 122 8.48 6.42 -6.51
CA PRO A 122 7.38 5.48 -6.44
C PRO A 122 7.65 4.28 -7.37
N ASN A 123 7.46 3.06 -6.86
CA ASN A 123 7.54 1.83 -7.65
C ASN A 123 6.22 1.58 -8.40
N ASP A 124 6.18 0.55 -9.25
CA ASP A 124 4.96 0.07 -9.92
C ASP A 124 3.82 -0.19 -8.90
N PRO A 125 2.55 0.20 -9.16
CA PRO A 125 1.44 -0.02 -8.23
C PRO A 125 1.31 -1.46 -7.71
N ARG A 126 1.66 -2.45 -8.54
CA ARG A 126 1.60 -3.88 -8.19
C ARG A 126 2.63 -4.29 -7.13
N PHE A 127 3.73 -3.55 -6.98
CA PHE A 127 4.70 -3.76 -5.89
C PHE A 127 4.04 -3.57 -4.52
N TYR A 128 3.21 -2.53 -4.36
CA TYR A 128 2.52 -2.26 -3.10
C TYR A 128 1.48 -3.35 -2.80
N GLU A 129 0.76 -3.82 -3.82
CA GLU A 129 -0.15 -4.96 -3.68
C GLU A 129 0.57 -6.23 -3.23
N LEU A 130 1.76 -6.51 -3.75
CA LEU A 130 2.57 -7.64 -3.30
C LEU A 130 3.08 -7.42 -1.87
N CYS A 131 3.46 -6.19 -1.48
CA CYS A 131 3.83 -5.89 -0.10
C CYS A 131 2.67 -6.07 0.88
N ASP A 132 1.43 -5.75 0.48
CA ASP A 132 0.23 -6.03 1.26
C ASP A 132 0.06 -7.54 1.49
N ILE A 133 0.25 -8.35 0.44
CA ILE A 133 0.07 -9.81 0.47
C ILE A 133 1.19 -10.50 1.27
N TYR A 134 2.45 -10.15 1.02
CA TYR A 134 3.62 -10.78 1.65
C TYR A 134 3.96 -10.22 3.03
N GLY A 135 3.39 -9.06 3.38
CA GLY A 135 3.60 -8.40 4.66
C GLY A 135 4.95 -7.70 4.75
N LEU A 136 5.04 -6.49 4.19
CA LEU A 136 6.16 -5.57 4.35
C LEU A 136 5.66 -4.17 4.65
N PHE A 137 6.26 -3.50 5.63
CA PHE A 137 6.04 -2.07 5.82
C PHE A 137 6.77 -1.29 4.73
N VAL A 138 6.05 -0.43 4.00
CA VAL A 138 6.62 0.32 2.88
C VAL A 138 6.80 1.79 3.26
N MET A 139 8.02 2.30 3.08
CA MET A 139 8.28 3.74 3.01
C MET A 139 8.25 4.15 1.54
N ALA A 140 7.10 4.68 1.11
CA ALA A 140 6.93 5.21 -0.24
C ALA A 140 7.63 6.57 -0.35
N GLU A 141 8.52 6.71 -1.33
CA GLU A 141 9.32 7.90 -1.54
C GLU A 141 8.91 8.63 -2.81
N THR A 142 8.89 9.96 -2.74
CA THR A 142 8.66 10.83 -3.90
C THR A 142 9.87 10.82 -4.83
N ASP A 143 9.66 10.85 -6.15
CA ASP A 143 10.72 10.93 -7.15
C ASP A 143 11.34 12.34 -7.21
N VAL A 144 12.14 12.66 -6.20
CA VAL A 144 12.84 13.95 -6.09
C VAL A 144 14.20 13.71 -5.43
N GLU A 145 15.26 13.80 -6.24
CA GLU A 145 16.64 13.78 -5.77
C GLU A 145 17.41 14.98 -6.34
N SER A 146 17.97 15.80 -5.46
CA SER A 146 18.73 17.02 -5.79
C SER A 146 20.20 16.90 -5.37
N HIS A 147 20.76 15.69 -5.39
CA HIS A 147 22.12 15.42 -4.90
C HIS A 147 23.18 16.23 -5.67
N GLY A 148 23.05 16.31 -7.00
CA GLY A 148 24.07 16.91 -7.87
C GLY A 148 24.21 18.43 -7.79
N PHE A 149 23.39 19.13 -7.01
CA PHE A 149 23.49 20.58 -6.90
C PHE A 149 24.64 20.97 -5.96
N ALA A 150 25.57 21.77 -6.48
CA ALA A 150 26.61 22.43 -5.69
C ALA A 150 26.37 23.95 -5.69
N ASN A 151 26.61 24.60 -4.55
CA ASN A 151 26.66 26.05 -4.50
C ASN A 151 28.01 26.50 -5.05
N ILE A 152 28.04 26.96 -6.31
CA ILE A 152 29.25 27.41 -7.00
C ILE A 152 29.45 28.93 -6.94
N GLY A 153 28.62 29.66 -6.19
CA GLY A 153 28.67 31.13 -6.13
C GLY A 153 28.30 31.79 -7.46
N ASP A 154 28.72 33.04 -7.63
CA ASP A 154 28.60 33.77 -8.90
C ASP A 154 29.75 33.37 -9.83
N ILE A 155 29.42 32.78 -10.96
CA ILE A 155 30.38 32.39 -12.01
C ILE A 155 30.31 33.32 -13.23
N SER A 156 29.65 34.47 -13.09
CA SER A 156 29.64 35.52 -14.12
C SER A 156 30.89 36.39 -14.13
#